data_AF-A0A9E5U2B2-F1
#
_entry.id   AF-A0A9E5U2B2-F1
#
_cell.length_a   1.000
_cell.length_b   1.000
_cell.length_c   1.000
_cell.angle_alpha   90.00
_cell.angle_beta   90.00
_cell.angle_gamma   90.00
#
_symmetry.space_group_name_H-M   'P 1'
#
loop_
_entity.id
_entity.type
_entity.pdbx_description
1 polymer ?
#
loop_
_entity_poly.entity_id
_entity_poly.type
_entity_poly.pdbx_seq_one_letter_code
_entity_poly.pdbx_strand_id
1 'polypeptide(L)'
;MARSNLLRRGGLYALLAPSVLLAACGSKGPQPPPTPEPAPAVENTGPPSDQLRELEQQIADLQLQLLERQTQVTELQAKLDEAIQEVVRTQAKLRSFESKAEAASTMAETEIALKALRAAAAGTEPGPGITQAEQLLKMSAEEFDRENFGGSLYLASQAKDLISNHQLRLSGNTVPLREGEILFASPLPLQVMRRSNVRDGPGLGFQILFVLETGTRLVGHARMDQWVRIRDEEGRDGWIFHTLVGSRSERQQ
;
A
#
# COMPACT_ATOMS: atom_id res chain seq x y z
N MET A 1 -15.94 -35.57 31.11
CA MET A 1 -17.20 -35.73 30.35
C MET A 1 -16.83 -35.70 28.87
N ALA A 2 -16.33 -36.76 28.25
CA ALA A 2 -17.01 -37.97 27.80
C ALA A 2 -18.23 -37.69 26.91
N ARG A 3 -18.06 -37.82 25.58
CA ARG A 3 -19.06 -38.36 24.66
C ARG A 3 -18.38 -38.88 23.39
N SER A 4 -18.88 -40.03 22.96
CA SER A 4 -18.24 -41.08 22.17
C SER A 4 -19.01 -41.34 20.87
N ASN A 5 -18.41 -42.15 19.99
CA ASN A 5 -19.05 -43.10 19.05
C ASN A 5 -19.58 -42.51 17.71
N LEU A 6 -19.56 -43.19 16.55
CA LEU A 6 -19.08 -44.51 16.07
C LEU A 6 -19.21 -44.49 14.52
N LEU A 7 -18.48 -45.35 13.79
CA LEU A 7 -18.94 -46.24 12.66
C LEU A 7 -17.69 -46.73 11.86
N ARG A 8 -17.18 -47.98 12.01
CA ARG A 8 -17.59 -49.30 11.43
C ARG A 8 -17.75 -49.26 9.89
N ARG A 9 -17.20 -50.13 9.01
CA ARG A 9 -16.74 -51.55 8.93
C ARG A 9 -15.87 -51.65 7.63
N GLY A 10 -14.94 -52.55 7.33
CA GLY A 10 -14.69 -53.95 7.72
C GLY A 10 -15.22 -54.93 6.66
N GLY A 11 -14.36 -55.56 5.83
CA GLY A 11 -14.73 -56.71 4.98
C GLY A 11 -13.72 -57.10 3.88
N LEU A 12 -13.03 -58.24 4.08
CA LEU A 12 -12.02 -58.89 3.24
C LEU A 12 -12.54 -60.25 2.70
N TYR A 13 -11.78 -60.87 1.77
CA TYR A 13 -11.82 -62.27 1.26
C TYR A 13 -12.72 -62.57 0.03
N ALA A 14 -12.42 -63.49 -0.90
CA ALA A 14 -11.22 -64.16 -1.41
C ALA A 14 -11.64 -65.14 -2.54
N LEU A 15 -10.77 -65.32 -3.54
CA LEU A 15 -10.44 -66.52 -4.35
C LEU A 15 -11.53 -67.41 -5.02
N LEU A 16 -11.38 -67.65 -6.34
CA LEU A 16 -11.00 -68.96 -6.95
C LEU A 16 -11.08 -68.93 -8.50
N ALA A 17 -10.09 -69.54 -9.17
CA ALA A 17 -10.00 -69.80 -10.62
C ALA A 17 -10.68 -71.15 -11.00
N PRO A 18 -10.89 -71.49 -12.29
CA PRO A 18 -9.84 -72.18 -13.06
C PRO A 18 -9.81 -71.97 -14.60
N SER A 19 -8.74 -72.50 -15.20
CA SER A 19 -8.26 -72.54 -16.59
C SER A 19 -9.15 -73.28 -17.62
N VAL A 20 -8.92 -73.04 -18.93
CA VAL A 20 -8.72 -74.05 -20.04
C VAL A 20 -8.38 -73.34 -21.37
N LEU A 21 -7.58 -74.02 -22.20
CA LEU A 21 -6.86 -73.60 -23.42
C LEU A 21 -7.67 -73.67 -24.74
N LEU A 22 -7.33 -72.73 -25.65
CA LEU A 22 -7.19 -72.76 -27.13
C LEU A 22 -8.03 -73.73 -28.00
N ALA A 23 -8.76 -73.15 -28.96
CA ALA A 23 -8.73 -73.56 -30.38
C ALA A 23 -9.19 -72.40 -31.29
N ALA A 24 -8.37 -72.11 -32.30
CA ALA A 24 -8.58 -71.06 -33.29
C ALA A 24 -9.37 -71.56 -34.52
N CYS A 25 -10.17 -70.68 -35.12
CA CYS A 25 -10.14 -70.28 -36.55
C CYS A 25 -11.51 -69.77 -37.03
N GLY A 26 -11.51 -68.65 -37.76
CA GLY A 26 -12.41 -68.49 -38.90
C GLY A 26 -13.23 -67.19 -39.02
N SER A 27 -12.63 -66.19 -39.66
CA SER A 27 -13.24 -65.22 -40.57
C SER A 27 -13.94 -63.94 -40.04
N LYS A 28 -13.20 -62.84 -40.22
CA LYS A 28 -13.55 -61.53 -40.81
C LYS A 28 -14.77 -60.78 -40.24
N GLY A 29 -14.47 -59.89 -39.29
CA GLY A 29 -15.35 -58.83 -38.78
C GLY A 29 -14.63 -57.46 -38.76
N PRO A 30 -15.35 -56.35 -38.51
CA PRO A 30 -15.11 -55.00 -39.08
C PRO A 30 -13.86 -54.28 -38.55
N GLN A 31 -13.29 -53.36 -39.36
CA GLN A 31 -12.21 -52.47 -38.93
C GLN A 31 -12.61 -51.68 -37.67
N PRO A 32 -11.74 -51.62 -36.64
CA PRO A 32 -11.97 -50.76 -35.49
C PRO A 32 -11.89 -49.27 -35.90
N PRO A 33 -12.66 -48.38 -35.24
CA PRO A 33 -12.61 -46.94 -35.51
C PRO A 33 -11.20 -46.38 -35.27
N PRO A 34 -10.81 -45.32 -35.98
CA PRO A 34 -9.51 -44.69 -35.77
C PRO A 34 -9.40 -44.22 -34.32
N THR A 35 -8.30 -44.61 -33.69
CA THR A 35 -7.89 -44.15 -32.36
C THR A 35 -7.92 -42.61 -32.35
N PRO A 36 -8.56 -41.94 -31.38
CA PRO A 36 -8.39 -40.50 -31.26
C PRO A 36 -6.90 -40.22 -31.05
N GLU A 37 -6.31 -39.39 -31.92
CA GLU A 37 -4.99 -38.84 -31.69
C GLU A 37 -4.94 -38.25 -30.28
N PRO A 38 -3.85 -38.46 -29.52
CA PRO A 38 -3.68 -37.76 -28.26
C PRO A 38 -3.72 -36.26 -28.58
N ALA A 39 -4.68 -35.54 -27.99
CA ALA A 39 -4.73 -34.09 -28.05
C ALA A 39 -3.33 -33.56 -27.73
N PRO A 40 -2.82 -32.55 -28.47
CA PRO A 40 -1.50 -32.02 -28.18
C PRO A 40 -1.47 -31.63 -26.71
N ALA A 41 -0.50 -32.17 -25.99
CA ALA A 41 -0.23 -31.75 -24.62
C ALA A 41 -0.11 -30.22 -24.65
N VAL A 42 -1.04 -29.53 -24.00
CA VAL A 42 -0.91 -28.11 -23.75
C VAL A 42 0.30 -28.01 -22.83
N GLU A 43 1.46 -27.74 -23.41
CA GLU A 43 2.68 -27.45 -22.69
C GLU A 43 2.36 -26.19 -21.88
N ASN A 44 2.16 -26.37 -20.57
CA ASN A 44 2.10 -25.27 -19.62
C ASN A 44 3.50 -24.66 -19.59
N THR A 45 3.81 -23.82 -20.57
CA THR A 45 5.01 -23.03 -20.60
C THR A 45 4.82 -21.91 -19.57
N GLY A 46 5.15 -22.22 -18.32
CA GLY A 46 5.60 -21.19 -17.39
C GLY A 46 6.69 -20.34 -18.06
N PRO A 47 6.91 -19.09 -17.61
CA PRO A 47 7.93 -18.23 -18.20
C PRO A 47 9.26 -19.00 -18.32
N PRO A 48 9.99 -18.90 -19.46
CA PRO A 48 11.29 -19.51 -19.64
C PRO A 48 12.17 -19.28 -18.40
N SER A 49 12.89 -20.30 -17.94
CA SER A 49 13.71 -20.23 -16.71
C SER A 49 14.64 -19.02 -16.66
N ASP A 50 15.10 -18.54 -17.82
CA ASP A 50 15.93 -17.34 -17.94
C ASP A 50 15.16 -16.04 -17.64
N GLN A 51 13.90 -15.92 -18.07
CA GLN A 51 13.05 -14.77 -17.77
C GLN A 51 12.70 -14.69 -16.29
N LEU A 52 12.43 -15.84 -15.66
CA LEU A 52 12.21 -15.88 -14.22
C LEU A 52 13.44 -15.40 -13.45
N ARG A 53 14.63 -15.87 -13.84
CA ARG A 53 15.90 -15.43 -13.24
C ARG A 53 16.15 -13.93 -13.43
N GLU A 54 15.85 -13.39 -14.61
CA GLU A 54 15.98 -11.95 -14.87
C GLU A 54 15.05 -11.12 -13.98
N LEU A 55 13.80 -11.55 -13.83
CA LEU A 55 12.83 -10.90 -12.93
C LEU A 55 13.27 -10.98 -11.46
N GLU A 56 13.77 -12.13 -11.02
CA GLU A 56 14.32 -12.30 -9.67
C GLU A 56 15.49 -11.35 -9.40
N GLN A 57 16.39 -11.18 -10.37
CA GLN A 57 17.49 -10.21 -10.29
C GLN A 57 16.99 -8.78 -10.22
N GLN A 58 16.06 -8.39 -11.10
CA GLN A 58 15.46 -7.05 -11.08
C GLN A 58 14.77 -6.74 -9.75
N ILE A 59 14.07 -7.73 -9.15
CA ILE A 59 13.44 -7.58 -7.84
C ILE A 59 14.50 -7.36 -6.74
N ALA A 60 15.58 -8.13 -6.76
CA ALA A 60 16.66 -7.99 -5.79
C ALA A 60 17.33 -6.61 -5.87
N ASP A 61 17.59 -6.11 -7.08
CA ASP A 61 18.18 -4.79 -7.31
C ASP A 61 17.24 -3.67 -6.82
N LEU A 62 15.93 -3.76 -7.14
CA LEU A 62 14.94 -2.81 -6.66
C LEU A 62 14.81 -2.83 -5.14
N GLN A 63 14.89 -4.00 -4.50
CA GLN A 63 14.89 -4.11 -3.04
C GLN A 63 16.10 -3.40 -2.43
N LEU A 64 17.29 -3.57 -3.02
CA LEU A 64 18.49 -2.87 -2.55
C LEU A 64 18.37 -1.36 -2.71
N GLN A 65 17.85 -0.88 -3.84
CA GLN A 65 17.59 0.54 -4.05
C GLN A 65 16.59 1.11 -3.03
N LEU A 66 15.53 0.36 -2.69
CA LEU A 66 14.59 0.80 -1.65
C LEU A 66 15.27 0.94 -0.28
N LEU A 67 16.17 0.03 0.09
CA LEU A 67 16.92 0.12 1.35
C LEU A 67 17.87 1.33 1.37
N GLU A 68 18.55 1.61 0.26
CA GLU A 68 19.40 2.79 0.13
C GLU A 68 18.58 4.08 0.29
N ARG A 69 17.45 4.19 -0.42
CA ARG A 69 16.55 5.35 -0.31
C ARG A 69 15.98 5.50 1.09
N GLN A 70 15.62 4.40 1.75
CA GLN A 70 15.15 4.43 3.13
C GLN A 70 16.23 4.96 4.08
N THR A 71 17.49 4.55 3.89
CA THR A 71 18.62 5.04 4.67
C THR A 71 18.82 6.54 4.47
N GLN A 72 18.73 7.01 3.21
CA GLN A 72 18.83 8.43 2.89
C GLN A 72 17.71 9.25 3.54
N VAL A 73 16.47 8.76 3.54
CA VAL A 73 15.34 9.42 4.22
C VAL A 73 15.62 9.54 5.72
N THR A 74 16.09 8.46 6.36
CA THR A 74 16.43 8.47 7.79
C THR A 74 17.56 9.48 8.10
N GLU A 75 18.59 9.56 7.27
CA GLU A 75 19.68 10.53 7.45
C GLU A 75 19.17 11.99 7.32
N LEU A 76 18.30 12.26 6.35
CA LEU A 76 17.69 13.56 6.17
C LEU A 76 16.77 13.93 7.36
N GLN A 77 16.04 12.97 7.90
CA GLN A 77 15.24 13.16 9.12
C GLN A 77 16.13 13.54 10.31
N ALA A 78 17.26 12.86 10.50
CA ALA A 78 18.20 13.20 11.58
C ALA A 78 18.75 14.64 11.45
N LYS A 79 19.10 15.07 10.22
CA LYS A 79 19.55 16.45 9.96
C LYS A 79 18.46 17.48 10.23
N LEU A 80 17.21 17.16 9.90
CA LEU A 80 16.06 18.02 10.21
C LEU A 80 15.89 18.16 11.73
N ASP A 81 15.98 17.05 12.47
CA ASP A 81 15.86 17.06 13.94
C ASP A 81 16.98 17.89 14.59
N GLU A 82 18.21 17.78 14.12
CA GLU A 82 19.34 18.62 14.57
C GLU A 82 19.08 20.11 14.31
N ALA A 83 18.60 20.46 13.11
CA ALA A 83 18.28 21.84 12.75
C ALA A 83 17.14 22.41 13.62
N ILE A 84 16.10 21.60 13.90
CA ILE A 84 15.00 21.95 14.80
C ILE A 84 15.54 22.25 16.20
N GLN A 85 16.44 21.42 16.72
CA GLN A 85 17.04 21.63 18.04
C GLN A 85 17.87 22.92 18.11
N GLU A 86 18.60 23.28 17.05
CA GLU A 86 19.34 24.55 17.04
C GLU A 86 18.40 25.76 17.00
N VAL A 87 17.28 25.69 16.26
CA VAL A 87 16.24 26.73 16.32
C VAL A 87 15.71 26.88 17.75
N VAL A 88 15.35 25.77 18.41
CA VAL A 88 14.87 25.79 19.80
C VAL A 88 15.91 26.38 20.75
N ARG A 89 17.20 26.03 20.57
CA ARG A 89 18.31 26.58 21.35
C ARG A 89 18.47 28.09 21.15
N THR A 90 18.30 28.58 19.93
CA THR A 90 18.35 30.03 19.66
C THR A 90 17.17 30.76 20.27
N GLN A 91 15.95 30.20 20.21
CA GLN A 91 14.77 30.75 20.91
C GLN A 91 15.01 30.87 22.42
N ALA A 92 15.59 29.83 23.04
CA ALA A 92 15.94 29.86 24.47
C ALA A 92 16.90 31.00 24.83
N LYS A 93 17.91 31.25 23.97
CA LYS A 93 18.88 32.33 24.16
C LYS A 93 18.24 33.71 24.01
N LEU A 94 17.29 33.84 23.09
CA LEU A 94 16.64 35.11 22.77
C LEU A 94 15.58 35.50 23.81
N ARG A 95 15.13 34.57 24.68
CA ARG A 95 14.03 34.78 25.64
C ARG A 95 12.86 35.47 24.95
N SER A 96 12.45 34.87 23.85
CA SER A 96 11.37 35.36 23.02
C SER A 96 10.11 35.59 23.90
N PHE A 97 9.35 36.64 23.58
CA PHE A 97 8.31 37.21 24.46
C PHE A 97 7.02 36.36 24.51
N GLU A 98 7.02 35.15 23.96
CA GLU A 98 5.85 34.27 23.93
C GLU A 98 5.43 33.93 25.36
N SER A 99 4.13 34.05 25.59
CA SER A 99 3.59 33.80 26.92
C SER A 99 3.48 32.30 27.21
N LYS A 100 3.68 31.92 28.47
CA LYS A 100 3.37 30.57 28.97
C LYS A 100 1.95 30.12 28.58
N ALA A 101 0.99 31.06 28.57
CA ALA A 101 -0.40 30.77 28.23
C ALA A 101 -0.56 30.38 26.76
N GLU A 102 0.15 31.06 25.85
CA GLU A 102 0.10 30.79 24.41
C GLU A 102 0.73 29.43 24.06
N ALA A 103 1.90 29.14 24.63
CA ALA A 103 2.54 27.83 24.47
C ALA A 103 1.63 26.70 24.98
N ALA A 104 1.05 26.86 26.18
CA ALA A 104 0.14 25.87 26.76
C ALA A 104 -1.14 25.67 25.91
N SER A 105 -1.74 26.76 25.40
CA SER A 105 -2.92 26.68 24.53
C SER A 105 -2.61 25.91 23.26
N THR A 106 -1.50 26.26 22.60
CA THR A 106 -1.11 25.62 21.33
C THR A 106 -0.79 24.14 21.54
N MET A 107 -0.04 23.79 22.58
CA MET A 107 0.22 22.38 22.93
C MET A 107 -1.09 21.59 23.12
N ALA A 108 -2.03 22.13 23.90
CA ALA A 108 -3.30 21.48 24.18
C ALA A 108 -4.15 21.29 22.91
N GLU A 109 -4.25 22.32 22.07
CA GLU A 109 -4.94 22.23 20.78
C GLU A 109 -4.33 21.16 19.88
N THR A 110 -2.99 21.15 19.79
CA THR A 110 -2.27 20.19 18.95
C THR A 110 -2.41 18.75 19.47
N GLU A 111 -2.38 18.54 20.78
CA GLU A 111 -2.66 17.23 21.38
C GLU A 111 -4.07 16.73 21.07
N ILE A 112 -5.08 17.60 21.13
CA ILE A 112 -6.46 17.25 20.78
C ILE A 112 -6.54 16.87 19.30
N ALA A 113 -5.93 17.66 18.42
CA ALA A 113 -5.90 17.38 16.98
C ALA A 113 -5.19 16.05 16.67
N LEU A 114 -4.09 15.74 17.37
CA LEU A 114 -3.38 14.48 17.25
C LEU A 114 -4.22 13.29 17.74
N LYS A 115 -4.92 13.43 18.87
CA LYS A 115 -5.84 12.40 19.39
C LYS A 115 -6.96 12.10 18.39
N ALA A 116 -7.55 13.14 17.80
CA ALA A 116 -8.56 12.98 16.75
C ALA A 116 -7.99 12.25 15.53
N LEU A 117 -6.76 12.58 15.12
CA LEU A 117 -6.10 11.92 14.01
C LEU A 117 -5.82 10.43 14.27
N ARG A 118 -5.34 10.08 15.47
CA ARG A 118 -5.14 8.67 15.88
C ARG A 118 -6.45 7.91 15.92
N ALA A 119 -7.52 8.53 16.42
CA ALA A 119 -8.85 7.90 16.44
C ALA A 119 -9.35 7.61 15.01
N ALA A 120 -9.09 8.51 14.05
CA ALA A 120 -9.40 8.28 12.64
C ALA A 120 -8.51 7.18 12.00
N ALA A 121 -7.29 7.00 12.49
CA ALA A 121 -6.35 5.96 12.03
C ALA A 121 -6.48 4.62 12.80
N ALA A 122 -7.50 4.47 13.66
CA ALA A 122 -7.65 3.28 14.50
C ALA A 122 -7.72 1.99 13.66
N GLY A 123 -6.74 1.11 13.83
CA GLY A 123 -6.63 -0.17 13.11
C GLY A 123 -5.53 -0.24 12.04
N THR A 124 -4.77 0.85 11.82
CA THR A 124 -3.56 0.87 10.98
C THR A 124 -2.37 1.34 11.82
N GLU A 125 -1.17 0.84 11.52
CA GLU A 125 0.06 1.34 12.15
C GLU A 125 0.18 2.86 11.98
N PRO A 126 0.61 3.61 13.02
CA PRO A 126 0.80 5.05 12.91
C PRO A 126 1.75 5.39 11.76
N GLY A 127 1.24 6.15 10.78
CA GLY A 127 2.06 6.63 9.68
C GLY A 127 3.21 7.52 10.18
N PRO A 128 4.31 7.66 9.41
CA PRO A 128 5.51 8.40 9.85
C PRO A 128 5.23 9.85 10.27
N GLY A 129 4.21 10.49 9.69
CA GLY A 129 3.80 11.85 10.08
C GLY A 129 3.15 11.93 11.46
N ILE A 130 2.42 10.90 11.90
CA ILE A 130 1.83 10.81 13.24
C ILE A 130 2.96 10.67 14.27
N THR A 131 3.89 9.76 14.03
CA THR A 131 5.06 9.53 14.88
C THR A 131 5.92 10.79 15.02
N GLN A 132 6.14 11.53 13.94
CA GLN A 132 6.90 12.78 13.98
C GLN A 132 6.18 13.89 14.78
N ALA A 133 4.87 14.05 14.61
CA ALA A 133 4.09 15.02 15.37
C ALA A 133 4.10 14.71 16.88
N GLU A 134 4.08 13.42 17.25
CA GLU A 134 4.22 12.96 18.64
C GLU A 134 5.59 13.34 19.23
N GLN A 135 6.67 13.10 18.48
CA GLN A 135 8.02 13.45 18.90
C GLN A 135 8.16 14.96 19.12
N LEU A 136 7.62 15.78 18.22
CA LEU A 136 7.63 17.24 18.35
C LEU A 136 6.83 17.71 19.57
N LEU A 137 5.66 17.13 19.85
CA LEU A 137 4.88 17.46 21.05
C LEU A 137 5.62 17.06 22.33
N LYS A 138 6.30 15.92 22.33
CA LYS A 138 7.13 15.50 23.46
C LYS A 138 8.26 16.51 23.71
N MET A 139 8.98 16.92 22.67
CA MET A 139 10.01 17.95 22.79
C MET A 139 9.42 19.31 23.23
N SER A 140 8.23 19.66 22.74
CA SER A 140 7.52 20.88 23.13
C SER A 140 7.21 20.90 24.63
N ALA A 141 6.79 19.76 25.19
CA ALA A 141 6.56 19.61 26.63
C ALA A 141 7.86 19.72 27.44
N GLU A 142 8.94 19.10 26.98
CA GLU A 142 10.25 19.20 27.64
C GLU A 142 10.77 20.65 27.68
N GLU A 143 10.57 21.42 26.60
CA GLU A 143 10.94 22.85 26.55
C GLU A 143 10.00 23.73 27.39
N PHE A 144 8.73 23.37 27.48
CA PHE A 144 7.76 24.04 28.36
C PHE A 144 8.17 23.91 29.83
N ASP A 145 8.58 22.72 30.26
CA ASP A 145 9.05 22.43 31.61
C ASP A 145 10.35 23.19 31.96
N ARG A 146 11.17 23.49 30.94
CA ARG A 146 12.38 24.32 31.05
C ARG A 146 12.12 25.82 31.02
N GLU A 147 10.84 26.23 30.97
CA GLU A 147 10.40 27.61 30.80
C GLU A 147 10.86 28.28 29.49
N ASN A 148 11.27 27.48 28.49
CA ASN A 148 11.54 27.95 27.13
C ASN A 148 10.24 27.97 26.33
N PHE A 149 9.36 28.91 26.65
CA PHE A 149 8.02 28.98 26.04
C PHE A 149 8.05 29.26 24.54
N GLY A 150 9.02 30.01 24.03
CA GLY A 150 9.20 30.23 22.59
C GLY A 150 9.58 28.94 21.84
N GLY A 151 10.53 28.17 22.38
CA GLY A 151 10.89 26.86 21.83
C GLY A 151 9.74 25.86 21.89
N SER A 152 9.00 25.84 23.01
CA SER A 152 7.80 25.04 23.18
C SER A 152 6.71 25.39 22.16
N LEU A 153 6.40 26.68 22.00
CA LEU A 153 5.40 27.16 21.04
C LEU A 153 5.79 26.81 19.61
N TYR A 154 7.06 27.00 19.24
CA TYR A 154 7.59 26.65 17.93
C TYR A 154 7.36 25.16 17.61
N LEU A 155 7.76 24.27 18.53
CA LEU A 155 7.61 22.83 18.36
C LEU A 155 6.13 22.39 18.29
N ALA A 156 5.27 22.97 19.15
CA ALA A 156 3.83 22.70 19.14
C ALA A 156 3.16 23.16 17.84
N SER A 157 3.60 24.30 17.29
CA SER A 157 3.12 24.83 16.01
C SER A 157 3.56 23.95 14.85
N GLN A 158 4.84 23.52 14.82
CA GLN A 158 5.33 22.58 13.81
C GLN A 158 4.54 21.25 13.83
N ALA A 159 4.25 20.71 15.02
CA ALA A 159 3.41 19.53 15.15
C ALA A 159 1.98 19.79 14.63
N LYS A 160 1.40 20.95 14.92
CA LYS A 160 0.07 21.36 14.44
C LYS A 160 0.01 21.41 12.92
N ASP A 161 1.04 21.95 12.27
CA ASP A 161 1.12 22.05 10.81
C ASP A 161 1.21 20.65 10.17
N LEU A 162 2.02 19.75 10.75
CA LEU A 162 2.09 18.36 10.30
C LEU A 162 0.74 17.65 10.40
N ILE A 163 0.03 17.81 11.52
CA ILE A 163 -1.29 17.20 11.74
C ILE A 163 -2.33 17.78 10.77
N SER A 164 -2.36 19.11 10.61
CA SER A 164 -3.30 19.79 9.72
C SER A 164 -3.10 19.35 8.26
N ASN A 165 -1.85 19.24 7.83
CA ASN A 165 -1.50 18.69 6.51
C ASN A 165 -1.95 17.24 6.34
N HIS A 166 -1.83 16.41 7.38
CA HIS A 166 -2.33 15.04 7.35
C HIS A 166 -3.86 14.97 7.30
N GLN A 167 -4.55 15.82 8.05
CA GLN A 167 -6.01 15.92 8.04
C GLN A 167 -6.54 16.37 6.66
N LEU A 168 -5.87 17.33 6.01
CA LEU A 168 -6.18 17.74 4.63
C LEU A 168 -6.03 16.56 3.65
N ARG A 169 -4.96 15.75 3.80
CA ARG A 169 -4.75 14.56 2.98
C ARG A 169 -5.86 13.52 3.16
N LEU A 170 -6.32 13.30 4.39
CA LEU A 170 -7.41 12.37 4.69
C LEU A 170 -8.79 12.90 4.24
N SER A 171 -9.04 14.19 4.41
CA SER A 171 -10.31 14.84 4.02
C SER A 171 -10.53 14.84 2.50
N GLY A 172 -9.45 14.71 1.72
CA GLY A 172 -9.53 14.46 0.29
C GLY A 172 -10.23 13.14 -0.05
N ASN A 173 -10.39 12.18 0.85
CA ASN A 173 -10.99 10.89 0.52
C ASN A 173 -12.51 10.90 0.82
N THR A 174 -13.31 11.44 -0.09
CA THR A 174 -14.77 11.58 0.07
C THR A 174 -15.54 10.27 -0.19
N VAL A 175 -14.94 9.29 -0.88
CA VAL A 175 -15.60 7.99 -1.15
C VAL A 175 -15.06 6.94 -0.16
N PRO A 176 -15.94 6.22 0.56
CA PRO A 176 -15.54 5.17 1.50
C PRO A 176 -14.67 4.11 0.80
N LEU A 177 -13.72 3.54 1.55
CA LEU A 177 -12.85 2.49 1.05
C LEU A 177 -13.66 1.26 0.67
N ARG A 178 -13.33 0.65 -0.46
CA ARG A 178 -13.84 -0.67 -0.83
C ARG A 178 -13.06 -1.75 -0.08
N GLU A 179 -13.69 -2.91 0.10
CA GLU A 179 -13.00 -4.07 0.67
C GLU A 179 -11.80 -4.47 -0.21
N GLY A 180 -10.62 -4.64 0.41
CA GLY A 180 -9.36 -4.93 -0.29
C GLY A 180 -8.61 -3.71 -0.84
N GLU A 181 -9.13 -2.49 -0.65
CA GLU A 181 -8.42 -1.26 -0.99
C GLU A 181 -7.31 -0.95 0.04
N ILE A 182 -6.08 -0.75 -0.45
CA ILE A 182 -4.93 -0.37 0.38
C ILE A 182 -4.64 1.10 0.13
N LEU A 183 -4.79 1.93 1.17
CA LEU A 183 -4.40 3.35 1.10
C LEU A 183 -2.90 3.50 0.95
N PHE A 184 -2.48 4.49 0.17
CA PHE A 184 -1.08 4.91 0.22
C PHE A 184 -0.83 5.67 1.53
N ALA A 185 0.36 5.47 2.11
CA ALA A 185 0.79 6.20 3.30
C ALA A 185 0.84 7.72 3.08
N SER A 186 0.99 8.17 1.83
CA SER A 186 0.81 9.55 1.42
C SER A 186 0.26 9.59 0.00
N PRO A 187 -0.59 10.59 -0.35
CA PRO A 187 -1.09 10.72 -1.70
C PRO A 187 0.06 10.85 -2.70
N LEU A 188 0.02 10.05 -3.76
CA LEU A 188 1.09 9.97 -4.74
C LEU A 188 0.82 10.98 -5.87
N PRO A 189 1.70 11.98 -6.10
CA PRO A 189 1.58 12.84 -7.26
C PRO A 189 1.95 12.04 -8.52
N LEU A 190 0.99 11.91 -9.43
CA LEU A 190 1.09 11.09 -10.62
C LEU A 190 0.87 11.92 -11.88
N GLN A 191 1.35 11.37 -12.99
CA GLN A 191 1.09 11.89 -14.33
C GLN A 191 0.64 10.76 -15.24
N VAL A 192 -0.33 11.04 -16.10
CA VAL A 192 -0.78 10.10 -17.13
C VAL A 192 0.30 9.96 -18.20
N MET A 193 0.81 8.75 -18.40
CA MET A 193 1.88 8.47 -19.35
C MET A 193 1.38 8.25 -20.77
N ARG A 194 0.14 7.76 -20.89
CA ARG A 194 -0.54 7.50 -22.16
C ARG A 194 -2.02 7.80 -21.99
N ARG A 195 -2.69 8.31 -23.02
CA ARG A 195 -4.14 8.55 -23.01
C ARG A 195 -4.90 7.34 -22.48
N SER A 196 -5.71 7.55 -21.44
CA SER A 196 -6.22 6.46 -20.61
C SER A 196 -7.64 6.70 -20.13
N ASN A 197 -8.40 5.61 -20.03
CA ASN A 197 -9.76 5.63 -19.49
C ASN A 197 -9.71 5.58 -17.97
N VAL A 198 -10.49 6.45 -17.34
CA VAL A 198 -10.79 6.39 -15.90
C VAL A 198 -12.12 5.70 -15.72
N ARG A 199 -12.16 4.75 -14.79
CA ARG A 199 -13.32 3.88 -14.55
C ARG A 199 -13.91 4.07 -13.17
N ASP A 200 -15.17 3.67 -13.02
CA ASP A 200 -15.88 3.72 -11.74
C ASP A 200 -15.37 2.72 -10.70
N GLY A 201 -14.61 1.71 -11.14
CA GLY A 201 -14.04 0.70 -10.25
C GLY A 201 -12.77 0.05 -10.78
N PRO A 202 -12.09 -0.72 -9.91
CA PRO A 202 -10.86 -1.41 -10.24
C PRO A 202 -11.17 -2.63 -11.10
N GLY A 203 -11.21 -2.45 -12.42
CA GLY A 203 -11.42 -3.55 -13.36
C GLY A 203 -11.91 -3.10 -14.73
N LEU A 204 -11.72 -3.96 -15.74
CA LEU A 204 -12.14 -3.68 -17.12
C LEU A 204 -13.67 -3.71 -17.31
N GLY A 205 -14.40 -4.39 -16.42
CA GLY A 205 -15.86 -4.49 -16.45
C GLY A 205 -16.60 -3.27 -15.91
N PHE A 206 -15.93 -2.36 -15.22
CA PHE A 206 -16.53 -1.12 -14.72
C PHE A 206 -16.70 -0.10 -15.84
N GLN A 207 -17.77 0.69 -15.80
CA GLN A 207 -18.03 1.74 -16.77
C GLN A 207 -16.90 2.78 -16.81
N ILE A 208 -16.66 3.35 -17.99
CA ILE A 208 -15.73 4.45 -18.19
C ILE A 208 -16.44 5.74 -17.76
N LEU A 209 -15.85 6.48 -16.82
CA LEU A 209 -16.36 7.76 -16.36
C LEU A 209 -15.91 8.89 -17.29
N PHE A 210 -14.61 8.93 -17.59
CA PHE A 210 -14.00 9.93 -18.45
C PHE A 210 -12.64 9.43 -18.98
N VAL A 211 -12.05 10.20 -19.89
CA VAL A 211 -10.74 9.92 -20.50
C VAL A 211 -9.78 11.02 -20.11
N LEU A 212 -8.57 10.63 -19.72
CA LEU A 212 -7.48 11.55 -19.43
C LEU A 212 -6.47 11.53 -20.55
N GLU A 213 -5.95 12.71 -20.89
CA GLU A 213 -4.91 12.87 -21.90
C GLU A 213 -3.52 12.62 -21.30
N THR A 214 -2.56 12.31 -22.17
CA THR A 214 -1.17 12.18 -21.77
C THR A 214 -0.68 13.49 -21.14
N GLY A 215 0.01 13.38 -20.01
CA GLY A 215 0.55 14.52 -19.29
C GLY A 215 -0.37 15.11 -18.23
N THR A 216 -1.64 14.70 -18.16
CA THR A 216 -2.57 15.16 -17.12
C THR A 216 -2.06 14.76 -15.73
N ARG A 217 -2.14 15.71 -14.79
CA ARG A 217 -1.69 15.54 -13.41
C ARG A 217 -2.82 14.95 -12.57
N LEU A 218 -2.44 14.03 -11.70
CA LEU A 218 -3.35 13.29 -10.85
C LEU A 218 -2.76 13.14 -9.45
N VAL A 219 -3.59 12.82 -8.49
CA VAL A 219 -3.18 12.37 -7.16
C VAL A 219 -3.73 10.97 -6.92
N GLY A 220 -2.85 10.01 -6.65
CA GLY A 220 -3.22 8.65 -6.28
C GLY A 220 -3.44 8.53 -4.77
N HIS A 221 -4.55 7.94 -4.34
CA HIS A 221 -4.92 7.83 -2.92
C HIS A 221 -4.87 6.40 -2.40
N ALA A 222 -5.14 5.42 -3.26
CA ALA A 222 -5.17 4.03 -2.89
C ALA A 222 -4.84 3.11 -4.07
N ARG A 223 -4.62 1.84 -3.78
CA ARG A 223 -4.48 0.78 -4.76
C ARG A 223 -5.37 -0.42 -4.44
N MET A 224 -5.81 -1.09 -5.49
CA MET A 224 -6.46 -2.40 -5.42
C MET A 224 -6.00 -3.21 -6.62
N ASP A 225 -5.34 -4.33 -6.36
CA ASP A 225 -4.63 -5.13 -7.37
C ASP A 225 -3.69 -4.27 -8.24
N GLN A 226 -4.01 -4.16 -9.54
CA GLN A 226 -3.27 -3.41 -10.55
C GLN A 226 -3.88 -2.03 -10.82
N TRP A 227 -4.85 -1.60 -10.02
CA TRP A 227 -5.56 -0.35 -10.20
C TRP A 227 -5.18 0.65 -9.11
N VAL A 228 -5.09 1.91 -9.53
CA VAL A 228 -4.81 3.05 -8.67
C VAL A 228 -6.06 3.92 -8.65
N ARG A 229 -6.53 4.23 -7.44
CA ARG A 229 -7.58 5.22 -7.24
C ARG A 229 -6.98 6.61 -7.30
N ILE A 230 -7.48 7.42 -8.21
CA ILE A 230 -6.97 8.75 -8.51
C ILE A 230 -8.03 9.81 -8.33
N ARG A 231 -7.55 11.04 -8.15
CA ARG A 231 -8.29 12.28 -8.29
C ARG A 231 -7.55 13.20 -9.24
N ASP A 232 -8.27 13.84 -10.16
CA ASP A 232 -7.69 14.85 -11.05
C ASP A 232 -7.78 16.27 -10.47
N GLU A 233 -7.22 17.25 -11.18
CA GLU A 233 -7.25 18.67 -10.75
C GLU A 233 -8.66 19.27 -10.74
N GLU A 234 -9.62 18.68 -11.46
CA GLU A 234 -11.03 19.08 -11.49
C GLU A 234 -11.82 18.47 -10.31
N GLY A 235 -11.18 17.65 -9.47
CA GLY A 235 -11.80 16.97 -8.34
C GLY A 235 -12.61 15.72 -8.71
N ARG A 236 -12.46 15.21 -9.94
CA ARG A 236 -13.10 13.97 -10.37
C ARG A 236 -12.31 12.76 -9.89
N ASP A 237 -13.01 11.83 -9.27
CA ASP A 237 -12.44 10.58 -8.78
C ASP A 237 -12.62 9.43 -9.77
N GLY A 238 -11.73 8.44 -9.71
CA GLY A 238 -11.94 7.15 -10.37
C GLY A 238 -10.72 6.24 -10.31
N TRP A 239 -10.75 5.19 -11.12
CA TRP A 239 -9.72 4.15 -11.15
C TRP A 239 -9.00 4.13 -12.50
N ILE A 240 -7.68 4.08 -12.44
CA ILE A 240 -6.79 3.95 -13.61
C ILE A 240 -5.81 2.79 -13.40
N PHE A 241 -5.42 2.12 -14.48
CA PHE A 241 -4.50 1.00 -14.42
C PHE A 241 -3.07 1.49 -14.16
N HIS A 242 -2.33 0.83 -13.27
CA HIS A 242 -1.06 1.37 -12.73
C HIS A 242 0.03 1.61 -13.79
N THR A 243 0.08 0.82 -14.87
CA THR A 243 1.08 1.01 -15.95
C THR A 243 0.81 2.20 -16.88
N LEU A 244 -0.33 2.88 -16.67
CA LEU A 244 -0.73 4.06 -17.43
C LEU A 244 -0.37 5.37 -16.72
N VAL A 245 0.11 5.28 -15.49
CA VAL A 245 0.54 6.40 -14.66
C VAL A 245 2.02 6.27 -14.29
N GLY A 246 2.68 7.41 -14.17
CA GLY A 246 4.08 7.51 -13.76
C GLY A 246 4.26 8.51 -12.63
N SER A 247 5.41 8.46 -11.96
CA SER A 247 5.74 9.46 -10.93
C SER A 247 5.86 10.83 -11.57
N ARG A 248 5.21 11.82 -10.95
CA ARG A 248 5.42 13.22 -11.30
C ARG A 248 6.76 13.64 -10.71
N SER A 249 7.83 13.56 -11.51
CA SER A 249 9.08 14.25 -11.15
C SER A 249 8.91 15.72 -11.51
N GLU A 250 8.79 16.59 -10.51
CA GLU A 250 9.04 18.01 -10.69
C GLU A 250 10.53 18.15 -11.01
N ARG A 251 10.89 18.14 -12.30
CA ARG A 251 12.17 18.70 -12.73
C ARG A 251 12.11 20.19 -12.38
N GLN A 252 12.59 20.54 -11.19
CA GLN A 252 13.03 21.89 -10.87
C GLN A 252 14.15 22.21 -11.88
N GLN A 253 13.85 23.15 -12.77
CA GLN A 253 14.85 23.83 -13.59
C GLN A 253 15.50 24.92 -12.75
#